data_AF-A0AAW0H7G4-F1
#
_entry.id   AF-A0AAW0H7G4-F1
#
_cell.length_a   1.000
_cell.length_b   1.000
_cell.length_c   1.000
_cell.angle_alpha   90.00
_cell.angle_beta   90.00
_cell.angle_gamma   90.00
#
_symmetry.space_group_name_H-M   'P 1'
#
loop_
_entity.id
_entity.type
_entity.pdbx_description
1 polymer ?
#
loop_
_entity_poly.entity_id
_entity_poly.type
_entity_poly.pdbx_seq_one_letter_code
_entity_poly.pdbx_strand_id
1 'polypeptide(L)'
;GLGGATIIDSLDTLYLMELKEEFQEAKAWVQDSFHLNVSGEASLFEVNIRYIGGLLSAYYLTGEEVFRVKAIKLGEKLLPAFNTPTGIPKGVVNFKSGNWGWATAGSSSILAEFGSLHLEFLHLTELSGNQVFAEKMPVWLGLAAGWQNGSLSLFSAVQDYMGAEK
;
A
#
# COMPACT_ATOMS: atom_id res chain seq x y z
N GLY A 1 -6.92 -6.44 13.23
CA GLY A 1 -6.84 -5.81 11.90
C GLY A 1 -6.96 -4.30 12.04
N LEU A 2 -6.65 -3.56 10.98
CA LEU A 2 -6.80 -2.11 10.93
C LEU A 2 -8.30 -1.73 10.90
N GLY A 3 -8.71 -0.75 11.71
CA GLY A 3 -10.10 -0.31 11.81
C GLY A 3 -10.36 0.97 11.01
N GLY A 4 -11.64 1.25 10.72
CA GLY A 4 -12.08 2.50 10.09
C GLY A 4 -11.90 2.59 8.58
N ALA A 5 -11.84 1.45 7.87
CA ALA A 5 -11.74 1.41 6.41
C ALA A 5 -12.73 2.37 5.74
N THR A 6 -14.03 2.24 6.03
CA THR A 6 -15.08 3.07 5.43
C THR A 6 -14.94 4.56 5.72
N ILE A 7 -14.38 4.94 6.87
CA ILE A 7 -14.18 6.35 7.20
C ILE A 7 -13.11 6.93 6.29
N ILE A 8 -12.02 6.20 6.07
CA ILE A 8 -10.91 6.67 5.24
C ILE A 8 -11.27 6.63 3.75
N ASP A 9 -11.93 5.56 3.32
CA ASP A 9 -12.37 5.34 1.92
C ASP A 9 -13.45 6.34 1.47
N SER A 10 -14.11 7.03 2.42
CA SER A 10 -15.13 8.03 2.12
C SER A 10 -14.64 9.48 2.22
N LEU A 11 -13.43 9.76 2.72
CA LEU A 11 -12.95 11.12 2.97
C LEU A 11 -13.00 12.01 1.73
N ASP A 12 -12.50 11.50 0.60
CA ASP A 12 -12.48 12.23 -0.67
C ASP A 12 -13.89 12.45 -1.21
N THR A 13 -14.76 11.46 -1.08
CA THR A 13 -16.16 11.51 -1.51
C THR A 13 -16.94 12.53 -0.69
N LEU A 14 -16.80 12.51 0.64
CA LEU A 14 -17.40 13.51 1.53
C LEU A 14 -16.97 14.92 1.14
N TYR A 15 -15.68 15.10 0.85
CA TYR A 15 -15.15 16.40 0.44
C TYR A 15 -15.68 16.85 -0.92
N LEU A 16 -15.68 15.97 -1.93
CA LEU A 16 -16.16 16.27 -3.28
C LEU A 16 -17.66 16.53 -3.34
N MET A 17 -18.44 15.89 -2.48
CA MET A 17 -19.89 16.11 -2.36
C MET A 17 -20.27 17.30 -1.47
N GLU A 18 -19.27 18.07 -1.01
CA GLU A 18 -19.45 19.22 -0.11
C GLU A 18 -20.11 18.88 1.24
N LEU A 19 -19.99 17.64 1.70
CA LEU A 19 -20.46 17.15 3.00
C LEU A 19 -19.46 17.52 4.10
N LYS A 20 -19.38 18.82 4.39
CA LYS A 20 -18.32 19.42 5.21
C LYS A 20 -18.38 18.99 6.67
N GLU A 21 -19.57 18.84 7.25
CA GLU A 21 -19.73 18.46 8.65
C GLU A 21 -19.22 17.04 8.88
N GLU A 22 -19.68 16.10 8.05
CA GLU A 22 -19.26 14.70 8.05
C GLU A 22 -17.78 14.55 7.76
N PHE A 23 -17.24 15.36 6.84
CA PHE A 23 -15.80 15.39 6.57
C PHE A 23 -15.00 15.84 7.80
N GLN A 24 -15.45 16.86 8.53
CA GLN A 24 -14.74 17.29 9.75
C GLN A 24 -14.81 16.23 10.85
N GLU A 25 -15.93 15.54 11.02
CA GLU A 25 -16.04 14.41 11.95
C GLU A 25 -15.09 13.26 11.56
N ALA A 26 -15.06 12.89 10.29
CA ALA A 26 -14.16 11.87 9.76
C ALA A 26 -12.68 12.27 9.97
N LYS A 27 -12.33 13.53 9.70
CA LYS A 27 -10.97 14.07 9.93
C LYS A 27 -10.58 13.98 11.41
N ALA A 28 -11.47 14.39 12.32
CA ALA A 28 -11.22 14.31 13.76
C ALA A 28 -10.99 12.85 14.18
N TRP A 29 -11.79 11.91 13.66
CA TRP A 29 -11.59 10.49 13.90
C TRP A 29 -10.22 10.00 13.39
N VAL A 30 -9.79 10.40 12.19
CA VAL A 30 -8.46 10.06 11.65
C VAL A 30 -7.34 10.62 12.53
N GLN A 31 -7.51 11.82 13.05
CA GLN A 31 -6.52 12.42 13.94
C GLN A 31 -6.39 11.61 15.23
N ASP A 32 -7.51 11.41 15.92
CA ASP A 32 -7.54 11.02 17.33
C ASP A 32 -7.66 9.51 17.54
N SER A 33 -8.35 8.80 16.64
CA SER A 33 -8.74 7.40 16.81
C SER A 33 -8.07 6.45 15.82
N PHE A 34 -7.55 6.94 14.69
CA PHE A 34 -6.84 6.09 13.73
C PHE A 34 -5.42 5.76 14.24
N HIS A 35 -5.31 4.61 14.89
CA HIS A 35 -4.07 4.07 15.43
C HIS A 35 -3.50 2.96 14.54
N LEU A 36 -2.20 3.07 14.23
CA LEU A 36 -1.49 2.12 13.37
C LEU A 36 -0.82 0.96 14.13
N ASN A 37 -0.95 0.93 15.46
CA ASN A 37 -0.38 -0.11 16.32
C ASN A 37 -1.48 -1.07 16.80
N VAL A 38 -2.02 -1.84 15.87
CA VAL A 38 -3.11 -2.79 16.12
C VAL A 38 -2.62 -4.22 16.02
N SER A 39 -3.15 -5.11 16.87
CA SER A 39 -2.90 -6.54 16.73
C SER A 39 -3.73 -7.13 15.60
N GLY A 40 -3.12 -8.05 14.86
CA GLY A 40 -3.77 -8.87 13.85
C GLY A 40 -3.21 -8.65 12.45
N GLU A 41 -3.74 -9.44 11.54
CA GLU A 41 -3.33 -9.47 10.14
C GLU A 41 -4.23 -8.56 9.30
N ALA A 42 -3.68 -8.03 8.21
CA ALA A 42 -4.42 -7.38 7.13
C ALA A 42 -3.78 -7.73 5.78
N SER A 43 -4.49 -7.50 4.68
CA SER A 43 -3.90 -7.61 3.35
C SER A 43 -3.08 -6.37 3.03
N LEU A 44 -1.86 -6.55 2.50
CA LEU A 44 -1.01 -5.46 2.03
C LEU A 44 -1.74 -4.63 0.96
N PHE A 45 -2.34 -5.33 0.00
CA PHE A 45 -3.07 -4.74 -1.11
C PHE A 45 -4.23 -3.88 -0.61
N GLU A 46 -5.11 -4.45 0.22
CA GLU A 46 -6.29 -3.73 0.74
C GLU A 46 -5.90 -2.51 1.57
N VAL A 47 -4.83 -2.61 2.35
CA VAL A 47 -4.32 -1.49 3.14
C VAL A 47 -3.76 -0.40 2.22
N ASN A 48 -3.05 -0.78 1.17
CA ASN A 48 -2.49 0.17 0.21
C ASN A 48 -3.61 0.93 -0.53
N ILE A 49 -4.47 0.22 -1.25
CA ILE A 49 -5.43 0.87 -2.15
C ILE A 49 -6.50 1.67 -1.41
N ARG A 50 -6.94 1.24 -0.21
CA ARG A 50 -8.00 1.93 0.54
C ARG A 50 -7.45 2.97 1.49
N TYR A 51 -6.47 2.59 2.33
CA TYR A 51 -6.03 3.47 3.41
C TYR A 51 -4.99 4.47 2.92
N ILE A 52 -3.92 4.01 2.25
CA ILE A 52 -2.92 4.94 1.70
C ILE A 52 -3.56 5.75 0.58
N GLY A 53 -4.27 5.10 -0.35
CA GLY A 53 -5.03 5.77 -1.41
C GLY A 53 -5.98 6.84 -0.87
N GLY A 54 -6.89 6.49 0.04
CA GLY A 54 -7.86 7.43 0.61
C GLY A 54 -7.21 8.60 1.38
N LEU A 55 -6.14 8.34 2.16
CA LEU A 55 -5.41 9.40 2.87
C LEU A 55 -4.67 10.33 1.91
N LEU A 56 -4.05 9.80 0.85
CA LEU A 56 -3.38 10.61 -0.17
C LEU A 56 -4.39 11.47 -0.93
N SER A 57 -5.52 10.89 -1.36
CA SER A 57 -6.61 11.62 -2.03
C SER A 57 -7.13 12.75 -1.15
N ALA A 58 -7.42 12.47 0.12
CA ALA A 58 -7.87 13.49 1.08
C ALA A 58 -6.83 14.60 1.26
N TYR A 59 -5.54 14.27 1.35
CA TYR A 59 -4.47 15.28 1.41
C TYR A 59 -4.42 16.16 0.17
N TYR A 60 -4.43 15.57 -1.04
CA TYR A 60 -4.35 16.36 -2.28
C TYR A 60 -5.56 17.26 -2.50
N LEU A 61 -6.75 16.86 -2.04
CA LEU A 61 -7.97 17.66 -2.15
C LEU A 61 -8.04 18.80 -1.14
N THR A 62 -7.51 18.60 0.06
CA THR A 62 -7.75 19.50 1.21
C THR A 62 -6.52 20.26 1.67
N GLY A 63 -5.31 19.76 1.39
CA GLY A 63 -4.05 20.26 1.93
C GLY A 63 -3.84 19.98 3.42
N GLU A 64 -4.70 19.18 4.05
CA GLU A 64 -4.66 18.92 5.49
C GLU A 64 -3.53 17.94 5.84
N GLU A 65 -2.50 18.43 6.53
CA GLU A 65 -1.27 17.68 6.86
C GLU A 65 -1.52 16.41 7.70
N VAL A 66 -2.64 16.33 8.42
CA VAL A 66 -3.00 15.13 9.18
C VAL A 66 -3.04 13.88 8.29
N PHE A 67 -3.57 14.01 7.06
CA PHE A 67 -3.68 12.87 6.15
C PHE A 67 -2.33 12.47 5.58
N ARG A 68 -1.50 13.45 5.18
CA ARG A 68 -0.12 13.20 4.72
C ARG A 68 0.71 12.48 5.79
N VAL A 69 0.71 12.98 7.03
CA VAL A 69 1.47 12.38 8.12
C VAL A 69 1.01 10.94 8.40
N LYS A 70 -0.29 10.67 8.37
CA LYS A 70 -0.83 9.31 8.58
C LYS A 70 -0.51 8.38 7.41
N ALA A 71 -0.58 8.86 6.16
CA ALA A 71 -0.24 8.09 4.97
C ALA A 71 1.23 7.66 4.99
N ILE A 72 2.15 8.58 5.27
CA ILE A 72 3.59 8.29 5.35
C ILE A 72 3.87 7.25 6.45
N LYS A 73 3.34 7.45 7.66
CA LYS A 73 3.51 6.50 8.77
C LYS A 73 2.96 5.10 8.46
N LEU A 74 1.85 5.04 7.72
CA LEU A 74 1.28 3.77 7.29
C LEU A 74 2.18 3.11 6.24
N GLY A 75 2.65 3.86 5.23
CA GLY A 75 3.61 3.38 4.24
C GLY A 75 4.87 2.81 4.88
N GLU A 76 5.48 3.52 5.83
CA GLU A 76 6.67 3.05 6.57
C GLU A 76 6.42 1.71 7.27
N LYS A 77 5.23 1.53 7.82
CA LYS A 77 4.83 0.27 8.45
C LYS A 77 4.67 -0.88 7.46
N LEU A 78 4.42 -0.62 6.18
CA LEU A 78 4.31 -1.64 5.14
C LEU A 78 5.66 -2.03 4.54
N LEU A 79 6.70 -1.20 4.66
CA LEU A 79 8.04 -1.48 4.12
C LEU A 79 8.60 -2.87 4.47
N PRO A 80 8.43 -3.41 5.70
CA PRO A 80 8.97 -4.72 6.02
C PRO A 80 8.29 -5.88 5.25
N ALA A 81 7.12 -5.67 4.62
CA ALA A 81 6.48 -6.66 3.74
C ALA A 81 7.35 -7.03 2.54
N PHE A 82 8.18 -6.10 2.09
CA PHE A 82 9.08 -6.24 0.94
C PHE A 82 10.45 -6.83 1.31
N ASN A 83 10.67 -7.21 2.58
CA ASN A 83 11.90 -7.86 3.02
C ASN A 83 11.85 -9.37 2.71
N THR A 84 11.77 -9.69 1.42
CA THR A 84 11.86 -11.03 0.86
C THR A 84 13.11 -11.14 0.01
N PRO A 85 13.67 -12.35 -0.21
CA PRO A 85 14.86 -12.53 -1.05
C PRO A 85 14.70 -12.00 -2.48
N THR A 86 13.49 -12.03 -3.01
CA THR A 86 13.11 -11.60 -4.37
C THR A 86 12.72 -10.13 -4.46
N GLY A 87 12.39 -9.49 -3.33
CA GLY A 87 11.77 -8.18 -3.26
C GLY A 87 10.26 -8.16 -3.54
N ILE A 88 9.64 -9.30 -3.86
CA ILE A 88 8.18 -9.42 -3.99
C ILE A 88 7.57 -9.38 -2.59
N PRO A 89 6.61 -8.48 -2.31
CA PRO A 89 6.05 -8.39 -0.98
C PRO A 89 5.14 -9.57 -0.67
N LYS A 90 5.08 -9.92 0.61
CA LYS A 90 4.11 -10.89 1.13
C LYS A 90 2.72 -10.26 1.23
N GLY A 91 1.68 -11.01 0.86
CA GLY A 91 0.29 -10.53 0.83
C GLY A 91 -0.33 -10.21 2.19
N VAL A 92 0.15 -10.82 3.29
CA VAL A 92 -0.40 -10.60 4.65
C VAL A 92 0.56 -9.83 5.54
N VAL A 93 0.04 -8.74 6.12
CA VAL A 93 0.76 -7.79 6.97
C VAL A 93 0.34 -7.93 8.43
N ASN A 94 1.30 -8.08 9.35
CA ASN A 94 1.03 -8.04 10.79
C ASN A 94 1.62 -6.77 11.42
N PHE A 95 0.76 -5.85 11.82
CA PHE A 95 1.15 -4.53 12.31
C PHE A 95 1.81 -4.51 13.69
N LYS A 96 1.76 -5.62 14.46
CA LYS A 96 2.28 -5.70 15.84
C LYS A 96 3.58 -6.48 15.94
N SER A 97 3.70 -7.61 15.24
CA SER A 97 4.87 -8.48 15.33
C SER A 97 5.90 -8.22 14.24
N GLY A 98 5.52 -7.57 13.13
CA GLY A 98 6.35 -7.54 11.94
C GLY A 98 6.60 -8.95 11.36
N ASN A 99 5.76 -9.94 11.72
CA ASN A 99 5.75 -11.25 11.08
C ASN A 99 4.79 -11.21 9.90
N TRP A 100 5.33 -11.38 8.70
CA TRP A 100 4.60 -11.27 7.42
C TRP A 100 4.31 -12.67 6.89
N GLY A 101 3.04 -12.96 6.67
CA GLY A 101 2.55 -14.24 6.14
C GLY A 101 2.33 -14.18 4.64
N TRP A 102 2.46 -15.32 3.95
CA TRP A 102 2.05 -15.44 2.55
C TRP A 102 0.52 -15.35 2.44
N ALA A 103 0.00 -14.84 1.32
CA ALA A 103 -1.44 -14.93 1.04
C ALA A 103 -1.87 -16.40 1.07
N THR A 104 -3.07 -16.68 1.59
CA THR A 104 -3.61 -18.02 1.85
C THR A 104 -3.72 -18.91 0.59
N ALA A 105 -3.39 -18.39 -0.59
CA ALA A 105 -3.29 -19.10 -1.85
C ALA A 105 -1.86 -19.59 -2.14
N GLY A 106 -1.40 -20.62 -1.42
CA GLY A 106 -0.38 -21.53 -1.96
C GLY A 106 1.08 -21.08 -1.92
N SER A 107 1.50 -20.30 -0.92
CA SER A 107 2.90 -19.88 -0.73
C SER A 107 3.46 -19.01 -1.88
N SER A 108 2.57 -18.32 -2.60
CA SER A 108 2.92 -17.42 -3.71
C SER A 108 2.15 -16.12 -3.56
N SER A 109 2.78 -14.99 -3.94
CA SER A 109 2.10 -13.70 -4.01
C SER A 109 1.17 -13.61 -5.22
N ILE A 110 0.12 -12.79 -5.14
CA ILE A 110 -0.84 -12.57 -6.23
C ILE A 110 -0.39 -11.35 -7.03
N LEU A 111 -0.27 -11.49 -8.36
CA LEU A 111 0.19 -10.40 -9.26
C LEU A 111 -0.57 -9.10 -9.05
N ALA A 112 -1.91 -9.16 -8.98
CA ALA A 112 -2.72 -7.95 -8.78
C ALA A 112 -2.44 -7.26 -7.43
N GLU A 113 -2.03 -8.01 -6.39
CA GLU A 113 -1.81 -7.47 -5.05
C GLU A 113 -0.53 -6.63 -4.98
N PHE A 114 0.58 -7.08 -5.57
CA PHE A 114 1.82 -6.28 -5.60
C PHE A 114 1.93 -5.35 -6.82
N GLY A 115 1.25 -5.69 -7.92
CA GLY A 115 1.22 -4.84 -9.12
C GLY A 115 0.48 -3.52 -8.87
N SER A 116 -0.50 -3.53 -7.98
CA SER A 116 -1.35 -2.38 -7.66
C SER A 116 -0.89 -1.61 -6.41
N LEU A 117 0.43 -1.52 -6.20
CA LEU A 117 1.05 -0.72 -5.13
C LEU A 117 1.77 0.53 -5.64
N HIS A 118 1.95 0.63 -6.96
CA HIS A 118 2.91 1.54 -7.57
C HIS A 118 2.55 3.01 -7.39
N LEU A 119 1.29 3.39 -7.63
CA LEU A 119 0.90 4.80 -7.61
C LEU A 119 1.01 5.38 -6.19
N GLU A 120 0.52 4.63 -5.20
CA GLU A 120 0.55 5.05 -3.80
C GLU A 120 1.99 5.18 -3.30
N PHE A 121 2.87 4.23 -3.60
CA PHE A 121 4.28 4.28 -3.18
C PHE A 121 5.09 5.37 -3.89
N LEU A 122 4.76 5.71 -5.15
CA LEU A 122 5.36 6.86 -5.84
C LEU A 122 4.98 8.17 -5.16
N HIS A 123 3.70 8.38 -4.84
CA HIS A 123 3.25 9.57 -4.13
C HIS A 123 3.81 9.64 -2.70
N LEU A 124 3.95 8.50 -2.01
CA LEU A 124 4.65 8.46 -0.73
C LEU A 124 6.12 8.89 -0.85
N THR A 125 6.81 8.50 -1.91
CA THR A 125 8.19 8.96 -2.20
C THR A 125 8.23 10.48 -2.36
N GLU A 126 7.33 11.03 -3.18
CA GLU A 126 7.24 12.46 -3.44
C GLU A 126 6.95 13.26 -2.16
N LEU A 127 5.96 12.83 -1.37
CA LEU A 127 5.52 13.57 -0.19
C LEU A 127 6.45 13.43 1.01
N SER A 128 7.15 12.31 1.15
CA SER A 128 8.10 12.08 2.25
C SER A 128 9.54 12.51 1.92
N GLY A 129 9.89 12.60 0.63
CA GLY A 129 11.26 12.73 0.15
C GLY A 129 12.09 11.45 0.32
N ASN A 130 11.51 10.36 0.82
CA ASN A 130 12.20 9.11 1.07
C ASN A 130 12.10 8.17 -0.15
N GLN A 131 13.23 7.98 -0.83
CA GLN A 131 13.33 7.14 -2.03
C GLN A 131 13.05 5.66 -1.78
N VAL A 132 13.05 5.21 -0.52
CA VAL A 132 12.80 3.81 -0.17
C VAL A 132 11.47 3.30 -0.73
N PHE A 133 10.43 4.14 -0.82
CA PHE A 133 9.13 3.70 -1.33
C PHE A 133 9.20 3.37 -2.84
N ALA A 134 9.82 4.25 -3.64
CA ALA A 134 10.06 4.00 -5.06
C ALA A 134 11.03 2.83 -5.30
N GLU A 135 12.09 2.73 -4.49
CA GLU A 135 13.07 1.64 -4.56
C GLU A 135 12.51 0.27 -4.20
N LYS A 136 11.36 0.19 -3.51
CA LYS A 136 10.62 -1.06 -3.25
C LYS A 136 9.64 -1.43 -4.37
N MET A 137 9.45 -0.56 -5.35
CA MET A 137 8.73 -0.82 -6.60
C MET A 137 9.61 -1.20 -7.83
N PRO A 138 10.80 -1.84 -7.72
CA PRO A 138 11.71 -2.05 -8.84
C PRO A 138 11.35 -3.29 -9.66
N VAL A 139 10.31 -4.03 -9.25
CA VAL A 139 9.87 -5.25 -9.95
C VAL A 139 9.59 -4.94 -11.42
N TRP A 140 9.07 -3.76 -11.80
CA TRP A 140 8.93 -3.42 -13.22
C TRP A 140 10.23 -3.04 -13.93
N LEU A 141 11.22 -2.44 -13.28
CA LEU A 141 12.51 -2.13 -13.93
C LEU A 141 13.28 -3.43 -14.24
N GLY A 142 13.24 -4.41 -13.33
CA GLY A 142 13.81 -5.74 -13.56
C GLY A 142 13.03 -6.56 -14.60
N LEU A 143 11.69 -6.54 -14.55
CA LEU A 143 10.83 -7.22 -15.53
C LEU A 143 10.90 -6.60 -16.92
N ALA A 144 11.00 -5.27 -17.02
CA ALA A 144 11.24 -4.56 -18.28
C ALA A 144 12.66 -4.79 -18.82
N ALA A 145 13.65 -5.01 -17.95
CA ALA A 145 14.99 -5.43 -18.37
C ALA A 145 14.98 -6.88 -18.90
N GLY A 146 14.22 -7.80 -18.27
CA GLY A 146 14.00 -9.17 -18.77
C GLY A 146 13.26 -9.24 -20.10
N TRP A 147 12.40 -8.25 -20.38
CA TRP A 147 11.67 -8.11 -21.65
C TRP A 147 12.60 -7.90 -22.86
N GLN A 148 13.81 -7.33 -22.69
CA GLN A 148 14.76 -7.13 -23.78
C GLN A 148 15.28 -8.45 -24.40
N ASN A 149 15.06 -9.61 -23.76
CA ASN A 149 15.44 -10.93 -24.28
C ASN A 149 14.32 -11.69 -25.03
N GLY A 150 13.13 -11.10 -25.19
CA GLY A 150 12.22 -11.39 -26.30
C GLY A 150 11.48 -12.74 -26.35
N SER A 151 11.47 -13.58 -25.31
CA SER A 151 10.85 -14.92 -25.40
C SER A 151 9.63 -15.19 -24.51
N LEU A 152 9.19 -14.25 -23.67
CA LEU A 152 8.06 -14.43 -22.75
C LEU A 152 7.14 -13.19 -22.74
N SER A 153 5.84 -13.40 -22.59
CA SER A 153 4.91 -12.31 -22.29
C SER A 153 5.23 -11.71 -20.92
N LEU A 154 4.97 -10.42 -20.72
CA LEU A 154 5.18 -9.75 -19.43
C LEU A 154 4.49 -10.50 -18.29
N PHE A 155 3.32 -11.05 -18.56
CA PHE A 155 2.54 -11.85 -17.62
C PHE A 155 3.22 -13.19 -17.28
N SER A 156 3.80 -13.89 -18.26
CA SER A 156 4.48 -15.17 -18.02
C SER A 156 5.82 -15.00 -17.31
N ALA A 157 6.60 -13.97 -17.67
CA ALA A 157 7.86 -13.66 -16.97
C ALA A 157 7.63 -13.33 -15.49
N VAL A 158 6.54 -12.62 -15.20
CA VAL A 158 6.07 -12.38 -13.83
C VAL A 158 5.71 -13.68 -13.11
N GLN A 159 4.88 -14.54 -13.73
CA GLN A 159 4.48 -15.80 -13.11
C GLN A 159 5.66 -16.73 -12.82
N ASP A 160 6.65 -16.80 -13.72
CA ASP A 160 7.88 -17.58 -13.53
C ASP A 160 8.71 -17.03 -12.35
N TYR A 161 8.82 -15.70 -12.24
CA TYR A 161 9.51 -15.06 -11.12
C TYR A 161 8.78 -15.27 -9.78
N MET A 162 7.44 -15.36 -9.80
CA MET A 162 6.65 -15.75 -8.62
C MET A 162 6.79 -17.23 -8.26
N GLY A 163 7.04 -18.11 -9.24
CA GLY A 163 7.27 -19.53 -9.03
C GLY A 163 8.60 -19.85 -8.32
N ALA A 164 9.56 -18.93 -8.36
CA ALA A 164 10.87 -19.05 -7.73
C ALA A 164 10.84 -18.85 -6.19
N GLU A 165 9.68 -18.54 -5.61
CA GLU A 165 9.49 -18.38 -4.16
C GLU A 165 9.11 -19.68 -3.41
N LYS A 166 9.03 -20.82 -4.10
CA LYS A 166 8.80 -22.14 -3.50
C LYS A 166 10.08 -22.85 -3.07
#